data_AF-A0A971R5T7-F1
#
_entry.id   AF-A0A971R5T7-F1
#
_cell.length_a   1.000
_cell.length_b   1.000
_cell.length_c   1.000
_cell.angle_alpha   90.00
_cell.angle_beta   90.00
_cell.angle_gamma   90.00
#
_symmetry.space_group_name_H-M   'P 1'
#
loop_
_entity.id
_entity.type
_entity.pdbx_description
1 polymer ?
#
loop_
_entity_poly.entity_id
_entity_poly.type
_entity_poly.pdbx_seq_one_letter_code
_entity_poly.pdbx_strand_id
1 'polypeptide(L)'
;MTLRWRATLLLVSLTTLLCGCLGGPKNEPNTLRYNLPATVNVPLGQAIAGTDVVYSEYSPQGARFIIRGQTALKRTGDSVQWRGAQTPEADVDLKLRLVHANESSARLAGTAELVLTDVHPAIGTPNREAPVHYTGPVTYTVNKGEPLPGTLLTYEGQTDDGALLGGLHEYPYRLSGDSIYWEGRLNEHASLKLDVRVVLYTEQSLHVAGLATIWLH
;
A
#
# COMPACT_ATOMS: atom_id res chain seq x y z
N MET A 1 -55.30 -38.14 -1.16
CA MET A 1 -54.68 -38.26 0.18
C MET A 1 -53.17 -38.14 0.01
N THR A 2 -52.67 -36.91 0.15
CA THR A 2 -51.73 -36.48 1.22
C THR A 2 -50.28 -36.87 0.97
N LEU A 3 -49.49 -35.94 0.39
CA LEU A 3 -48.21 -35.60 1.01
C LEU A 3 -47.86 -34.14 0.70
N ARG A 4 -47.85 -33.35 1.79
CA ARG A 4 -47.61 -31.92 1.85
C ARG A 4 -46.10 -31.64 1.93
N TRP A 5 -45.74 -30.46 1.44
CA TRP A 5 -44.70 -29.58 1.98
C TRP A 5 -43.28 -30.13 2.15
N ARG A 6 -42.39 -29.73 1.25
CA ARG A 6 -41.06 -29.23 1.64
C ARG A 6 -40.77 -27.94 0.90
N ALA A 7 -41.06 -26.87 1.61
CA ALA A 7 -40.71 -25.50 1.27
C ALA A 7 -39.19 -25.31 1.31
N THR A 8 -38.67 -24.65 0.27
CA THR A 8 -37.93 -23.40 0.41
C THR A 8 -36.89 -23.36 1.54
N LEU A 9 -35.69 -23.89 1.29
CA LEU A 9 -34.55 -23.71 2.18
C LEU A 9 -33.24 -23.84 1.41
N LEU A 10 -33.08 -23.05 0.34
CA LEU A 10 -31.81 -22.96 -0.39
C LEU A 10 -31.71 -21.66 -1.20
N LEU A 11 -31.94 -20.50 -0.58
CA LEU A 11 -31.75 -19.21 -1.29
C LEU A 11 -31.40 -18.00 -0.38
N VAL A 12 -30.75 -18.21 0.77
CA VAL A 12 -30.41 -17.10 1.69
C VAL A 12 -28.94 -17.07 2.14
N SER A 13 -28.09 -18.02 1.73
CA SER A 13 -26.70 -18.11 2.20
C SER A 13 -25.64 -17.68 1.18
N LEU A 14 -25.87 -16.61 0.40
CA LEU A 14 -24.83 -16.10 -0.52
C LEU A 14 -24.86 -14.57 -0.72
N THR A 15 -25.26 -13.80 0.30
CA THR A 15 -25.24 -12.32 0.28
C THR A 15 -24.34 -11.69 1.34
N THR A 16 -23.53 -12.46 2.07
CA THR A 16 -22.68 -11.95 3.17
C THR A 16 -21.20 -11.71 2.83
N LEU A 17 -20.85 -11.54 1.54
CA LEU A 17 -19.45 -11.29 1.11
C LEU A 17 -19.17 -9.84 0.63
N LEU A 18 -20.07 -8.88 0.88
CA LEU A 18 -19.88 -7.47 0.50
C LEU A 18 -19.85 -6.48 1.67
N CYS A 19 -19.50 -6.92 2.88
CA CYS A 19 -18.97 -5.99 3.89
C CYS A 19 -17.47 -5.79 3.67
N GLY A 20 -17.11 -5.24 2.51
CA GLY A 20 -15.87 -4.47 2.42
C GLY A 20 -16.10 -3.21 3.24
N CYS A 21 -15.24 -2.95 4.23
CA CYS A 21 -15.27 -1.72 5.01
C CYS A 21 -15.20 -0.49 4.08
N LEU A 22 -16.35 0.06 3.69
CA LEU A 22 -16.49 1.37 3.07
C LEU A 22 -16.33 2.44 4.16
N GLY A 23 -15.14 2.50 4.72
CA GLY A 23 -14.64 3.61 5.50
C GLY A 23 -13.34 4.03 4.85
N GLY A 24 -13.42 4.79 3.75
CA GLY A 24 -12.24 5.46 3.23
C GLY A 24 -11.61 6.29 4.37
N PRO A 25 -10.28 6.39 4.46
CA PRO A 25 -9.66 7.23 5.47
C PRO A 25 -10.28 8.62 5.39
N LYS A 26 -10.72 9.17 6.53
CA LYS A 26 -10.96 10.62 6.61
C LYS A 26 -9.66 11.27 6.15
N ASN A 27 -9.71 11.97 5.02
CA ASN A 27 -8.57 12.68 4.48
C ASN A 27 -8.17 13.77 5.48
N GLU A 28 -7.21 13.45 6.34
CA GLU A 28 -6.45 14.47 7.05
C GLU A 28 -5.63 15.20 5.99
N PRO A 29 -5.73 16.55 5.91
CA PRO A 29 -4.92 17.31 4.97
C PRO A 29 -3.44 16.95 5.13
N ASN A 30 -2.75 16.76 4.01
CA ASN A 30 -1.30 16.47 3.96
C ASN A 30 -0.86 15.18 4.64
N THR A 31 -1.76 14.20 4.82
CA THR A 31 -1.43 12.87 5.34
C THR A 31 -1.84 11.79 4.35
N LEU A 32 -0.95 10.83 4.08
CA LEU A 32 -1.26 9.62 3.33
C LEU A 32 -1.10 8.38 4.21
N ARG A 33 -2.06 7.47 4.12
CA ARG A 33 -2.06 6.21 4.88
C ARG A 33 -2.14 5.04 3.92
N TYR A 34 -1.23 4.09 4.09
CA TYR A 34 -1.18 2.90 3.27
C TYR A 34 -1.07 1.64 4.14
N ASN A 35 -1.67 0.55 3.67
CA ASN A 35 -1.41 -0.80 4.20
C ASN A 35 -0.99 -1.67 3.02
N LEU A 36 0.32 -1.86 2.86
CA LEU A 36 0.93 -2.48 1.68
C LEU A 36 1.54 -3.83 2.05
N PRO A 37 1.59 -4.79 1.11
CA PRO A 37 2.42 -5.96 1.29
C PRO A 37 3.89 -5.55 1.38
N ALA A 38 4.64 -6.25 2.22
CA ALA A 38 6.07 -6.04 2.41
C ALA A 38 6.79 -7.37 2.25
N THR A 39 7.86 -7.38 1.46
CA THR A 39 8.81 -8.48 1.36
C THR A 39 10.20 -7.91 1.52
N VAL A 40 10.99 -8.46 2.44
CA VAL A 40 12.37 -8.01 2.67
C VAL A 40 13.30 -9.22 2.66
N ASN A 41 14.48 -9.02 2.06
CA ASN A 41 15.58 -9.98 2.13
C ASN A 41 16.73 -9.30 2.89
N VAL A 42 17.10 -9.88 4.02
CA VAL A 42 18.10 -9.30 4.93
C VAL A 42 19.35 -10.17 4.86
N PRO A 43 20.48 -9.67 4.33
CA PRO A 43 21.74 -10.39 4.40
C PRO A 43 22.15 -10.64 5.86
N LEU A 44 22.89 -11.72 6.11
CA LEU A 44 23.45 -12.00 7.43
C LEU A 44 24.35 -10.84 7.89
N GLY A 45 24.19 -10.43 9.14
CA GLY A 45 24.89 -9.30 9.75
C GLY A 45 24.29 -7.92 9.43
N GLN A 46 23.22 -7.85 8.63
CA GLN A 46 22.60 -6.58 8.22
C GLN A 46 21.25 -6.35 8.93
N ALA A 47 20.85 -5.08 9.00
CA ALA A 47 19.53 -4.68 9.46
C ALA A 47 18.48 -4.79 8.35
N ILE A 48 17.21 -5.00 8.73
CA ILE A 48 16.10 -4.65 7.84
C ILE A 48 16.20 -3.14 7.57
N ALA A 49 16.20 -2.74 6.30
CA ALA A 49 16.37 -1.34 5.91
C ALA A 49 15.39 -0.42 6.65
N GLY A 50 15.90 0.69 7.18
CA GLY A 50 15.12 1.67 7.97
C GLY A 50 14.74 1.20 9.38
N THR A 51 15.36 0.15 9.92
CA THR A 51 15.05 -0.37 11.27
C THR A 51 16.32 -0.71 12.06
N ASP A 52 16.15 -1.00 13.35
CA ASP A 52 17.18 -1.54 14.25
C ASP A 52 17.18 -3.09 14.34
N VAL A 53 16.38 -3.76 13.51
CA VAL A 53 16.25 -5.23 13.55
C VAL A 53 17.32 -5.88 12.69
N VAL A 54 18.28 -6.57 13.31
CA VAL A 54 19.45 -7.16 12.65
C VAL A 54 19.30 -8.68 12.53
N TYR A 55 19.55 -9.23 11.35
CA TYR A 55 19.70 -10.68 11.19
C TYR A 55 21.14 -11.08 11.59
N SER A 56 21.32 -11.66 12.78
CA SER A 56 22.66 -11.78 13.38
C SER A 56 23.33 -13.15 13.21
N GLU A 57 22.57 -14.23 13.17
CA GLU A 57 23.13 -15.59 13.12
C GLU A 57 22.16 -16.58 12.48
N TYR A 58 22.70 -17.63 11.85
CA TYR A 58 21.94 -18.82 11.46
C TYR A 58 22.50 -20.07 12.14
N SER A 59 21.62 -20.98 12.54
CA SER A 59 21.98 -22.29 13.09
C SER A 59 20.92 -23.33 12.74
N PRO A 60 21.16 -24.63 12.95
CA PRO A 60 20.13 -25.66 12.78
C PRO A 60 18.86 -25.44 13.61
N GLN A 61 18.93 -24.64 14.69
CA GLN A 61 17.78 -24.32 15.53
C GLN A 61 16.89 -23.21 14.93
N GLY A 62 17.41 -22.41 14.00
CA GLY A 62 16.73 -21.28 13.35
C GLY A 62 17.63 -20.06 13.15
N ALA A 63 17.01 -18.97 12.70
CA ALA A 63 17.61 -17.65 12.55
C ALA A 63 17.58 -16.89 13.88
N ARG A 64 18.67 -16.21 14.24
CA ARG A 64 18.66 -15.25 15.35
C ARG A 64 18.59 -13.82 14.81
N PHE A 65 17.71 -13.03 15.40
CA PHE A 65 17.61 -11.61 15.16
C PHE A 65 17.94 -10.84 16.43
N ILE A 66 18.57 -9.67 16.29
CA ILE A 66 18.63 -8.67 17.36
C ILE A 66 17.44 -7.75 17.17
N ILE A 67 16.55 -7.71 18.16
CA ILE A 67 15.35 -6.87 18.17
C ILE A 67 15.39 -6.08 19.49
N ARG A 68 15.42 -4.74 19.41
CA ARG A 68 15.53 -3.87 20.60
C ARG A 68 16.72 -4.25 21.51
N GLY A 69 17.86 -4.55 20.88
CA GLY A 69 19.08 -4.97 21.58
C GLY A 69 19.07 -6.39 22.16
N GLN A 70 17.99 -7.16 22.00
CA GLN A 70 17.89 -8.53 22.52
C GLN A 70 17.95 -9.57 21.40
N THR A 71 18.67 -10.66 21.65
CA THR A 71 18.72 -11.79 20.72
C THR A 71 17.43 -12.61 20.80
N ALA A 72 16.79 -12.84 19.66
CA ALA A 72 15.57 -13.62 19.52
C ALA A 72 15.74 -14.71 18.46
N LEU A 73 15.56 -15.97 18.85
CA LEU A 73 15.48 -17.10 17.92
C LEU A 73 14.14 -17.08 17.17
N LYS A 74 14.19 -17.27 15.84
CA LYS A 74 13.05 -17.28 14.91
C LYS A 74 13.17 -18.47 13.96
N ARG A 75 12.06 -19.17 13.78
CA ARG A 75 11.88 -20.25 12.81
C ARG A 75 10.92 -19.82 11.71
N THR A 76 10.88 -20.56 10.62
CA THR A 76 9.92 -20.32 9.54
C THR A 76 8.50 -20.24 10.12
N GLY A 77 7.79 -19.17 9.77
CA GLY A 77 6.47 -18.81 10.26
C GLY A 77 6.46 -17.84 11.44
N ASP A 78 7.56 -17.71 12.20
CA ASP A 78 7.62 -16.84 13.38
C ASP A 78 7.56 -15.36 13.00
N SER A 79 6.99 -14.55 13.88
CA SER A 79 6.85 -13.12 13.68
C SER A 79 8.16 -12.37 13.88
N VAL A 80 8.37 -11.36 13.04
CA VAL A 80 9.38 -10.31 13.20
C VAL A 80 8.63 -8.99 13.02
N GLN A 81 8.49 -8.23 14.10
CA GLN A 81 7.69 -7.01 14.12
C GLN A 81 8.56 -5.83 14.50
N TRP A 82 8.26 -4.69 13.89
CA TRP A 82 8.93 -3.44 14.18
C TRP A 82 7.96 -2.27 13.98
N ARG A 83 8.12 -1.22 14.79
CA ARG A 83 7.34 0.00 14.64
C ARG A 83 8.22 1.21 14.95
N GLY A 84 8.14 2.22 14.11
CA GLY A 84 8.82 3.50 14.29
C GLY A 84 8.90 4.29 12.99
N ALA A 85 9.62 5.39 13.03
CA ALA A 85 9.92 6.19 11.85
C ALA A 85 11.08 5.55 11.05
N GLN A 86 10.85 5.23 9.78
CA GLN A 86 11.94 4.75 8.89
C GLN A 86 12.70 5.90 8.25
N THR A 87 12.03 7.03 8.06
CA THR A 87 12.57 8.34 7.70
C THR A 87 11.78 9.39 8.49
N PRO A 88 12.25 10.65 8.55
CA PRO A 88 11.38 11.75 8.96
C PRO A 88 10.05 11.71 8.17
N GLU A 89 8.95 12.06 8.86
CA GLU A 89 7.58 12.09 8.33
C GLU A 89 7.02 10.76 7.81
N ALA A 90 7.69 9.61 8.06
CA ALA A 90 7.23 8.29 7.64
C ALA A 90 7.25 7.27 8.79
N ASP A 91 6.12 7.19 9.51
CA ASP A 91 5.90 6.15 10.52
C ASP A 91 5.44 4.84 9.87
N VAL A 92 6.07 3.74 10.24
CA VAL A 92 5.77 2.40 9.71
C VAL A 92 5.59 1.39 10.83
N ASP A 93 4.54 0.58 10.73
CA ASP A 93 4.33 -0.64 11.52
C ASP A 93 4.50 -1.88 10.61
N LEU A 94 5.64 -2.54 10.76
CA LEU A 94 6.02 -3.76 10.06
C LEU A 94 5.51 -4.99 10.83
N LYS A 95 4.67 -5.77 10.17
CA LYS A 95 4.13 -7.05 10.67
C LYS A 95 4.61 -8.16 9.75
N LEU A 96 5.84 -8.64 9.96
CA LEU A 96 6.48 -9.63 9.11
C LEU A 96 6.50 -11.02 9.74
N ARG A 97 6.67 -12.04 8.91
CA ARG A 97 6.97 -13.42 9.31
C ARG A 97 8.19 -13.93 8.55
N LEU A 98 8.99 -14.75 9.23
CA LEU A 98 10.13 -15.43 8.60
C LEU A 98 9.63 -16.46 7.61
N VAL A 99 9.94 -16.29 6.33
CA VAL A 99 9.61 -17.25 5.28
C VAL A 99 10.70 -18.30 5.18
N HIS A 100 11.95 -17.85 5.11
CA HIS A 100 13.12 -18.72 4.99
C HIS A 100 14.36 -17.99 5.51
N ALA A 101 15.32 -18.73 6.06
CA ALA A 101 16.63 -18.21 6.42
C ALA A 101 17.72 -19.27 6.22
N ASN A 102 18.94 -18.81 5.99
CA ASN A 102 20.15 -19.61 5.86
C ASN A 102 21.38 -18.75 6.21
N GLU A 103 22.59 -19.31 6.10
CA GLU A 103 23.86 -18.65 6.45
C GLU A 103 24.18 -17.39 5.61
N SER A 104 23.38 -17.06 4.59
CA SER A 104 23.57 -15.88 3.75
C SER A 104 22.49 -14.81 3.93
N SER A 105 21.22 -15.19 4.07
CA SER A 105 20.12 -14.24 4.21
C SER A 105 18.87 -14.80 4.90
N ALA A 106 18.02 -13.89 5.36
CA ALA A 106 16.68 -14.16 5.83
C ALA A 106 15.65 -13.44 4.95
N ARG A 107 14.69 -14.19 4.42
CA ARG A 107 13.53 -13.68 3.68
C ARG A 107 12.33 -13.58 4.61
N LEU A 108 11.75 -12.39 4.68
CA LEU A 108 10.59 -12.06 5.49
C LEU A 108 9.46 -11.57 4.57
N ALA A 109 8.21 -11.85 4.93
CA ALA A 109 7.04 -11.35 4.22
C ALA A 109 5.91 -11.00 5.20
N GLY A 110 5.09 -10.01 4.84
CA GLY A 110 3.97 -9.56 5.65
C GLY A 110 3.41 -8.24 5.15
N THR A 111 3.10 -7.32 6.07
CA THR A 111 2.52 -6.01 5.75
C THR A 111 3.33 -4.87 6.36
N ALA A 112 3.26 -3.72 5.70
CA ALA A 112 3.70 -2.43 6.20
C ALA A 112 2.50 -1.48 6.25
N GLU A 113 2.13 -1.07 7.46
CA GLU A 113 1.18 0.03 7.67
C GLU A 113 2.00 1.32 7.75
N LEU A 114 1.85 2.19 6.75
CA LEU A 114 2.63 3.41 6.56
C LEU A 114 1.73 4.62 6.76
N VAL A 115 2.23 5.60 7.52
CA VAL A 115 1.66 6.92 7.66
C VAL A 115 2.70 7.95 7.23
N LEU A 116 2.41 8.65 6.14
CA LEU A 116 3.21 9.78 5.66
C LEU A 116 2.54 11.08 6.08
N THR A 117 3.30 11.98 6.69
CA THR A 117 2.85 13.33 7.07
C THR A 117 3.55 14.39 6.24
N ASP A 118 3.09 15.64 6.35
CA ASP A 118 3.66 16.79 5.63
C ASP A 118 3.73 16.57 4.11
N VAL A 119 2.69 15.94 3.56
CA VAL A 119 2.64 15.59 2.15
C VAL A 119 2.28 16.81 1.30
N HIS A 120 3.23 17.19 0.45
CA HIS A 120 3.16 18.27 -0.52
C HIS A 120 3.59 17.74 -1.91
N PRO A 121 2.65 17.16 -2.69
CA PRO A 121 2.97 16.58 -3.98
C PRO A 121 3.61 17.60 -4.93
N ALA A 122 4.73 17.23 -5.52
CA ALA A 122 5.43 18.06 -6.49
C ALA A 122 5.98 17.22 -7.64
N ILE A 123 5.99 17.81 -8.84
CA ILE A 123 6.69 17.22 -9.98
C ILE A 123 8.19 17.22 -9.65
N GLY A 124 8.80 16.05 -9.70
CA GLY A 124 10.21 15.89 -9.39
C GLY A 124 10.67 14.47 -9.67
N THR A 125 11.99 14.28 -9.75
CA THR A 125 12.55 12.94 -9.93
C THR A 125 12.40 12.16 -8.61
N PRO A 126 11.70 11.02 -8.61
CA PRO A 126 11.60 10.20 -7.41
C PRO A 126 12.92 9.47 -7.14
N ASN A 127 13.21 9.21 -5.87
CA ASN A 127 14.36 8.41 -5.50
C ASN A 127 14.06 6.91 -5.62
N ARG A 128 14.18 6.36 -6.83
CA ARG A 128 13.94 4.93 -7.10
C ARG A 128 14.98 4.01 -6.46
N GLU A 129 16.09 4.55 -5.99
CA GLU A 129 17.19 3.83 -5.34
C GLU A 129 17.07 3.82 -3.81
N ALA A 130 15.98 4.39 -3.27
CA ALA A 130 15.68 4.37 -1.86
C ALA A 130 15.79 2.95 -1.27
N PRO A 131 16.53 2.76 -0.16
CA PRO A 131 16.74 1.45 0.44
C PRO A 131 15.44 0.85 0.99
N VAL A 132 14.43 1.69 1.25
CA VAL A 132 13.10 1.30 1.70
C VAL A 132 12.08 1.69 0.64
N HIS A 133 11.34 0.70 0.15
CA HIS A 133 10.21 0.94 -0.74
C HIS A 133 9.09 -0.09 -0.52
N TYR A 134 7.87 0.36 -0.76
CA TYR A 134 6.66 -0.45 -0.64
C TYR A 134 5.84 -0.32 -1.90
N THR A 135 5.34 -1.45 -2.41
CA THR A 135 4.46 -1.47 -3.58
C THR A 135 3.26 -2.35 -3.29
N GLY A 136 2.07 -1.85 -3.58
CA GLY A 136 0.86 -2.62 -3.33
C GLY A 136 -0.39 -2.07 -3.99
N PRO A 137 -1.47 -2.86 -3.95
CA PRO A 137 -2.74 -2.47 -4.52
C PRO A 137 -3.34 -1.30 -3.75
N VAL A 138 -3.93 -0.36 -4.48
CA VAL A 138 -4.68 0.77 -3.94
C VAL A 138 -5.99 0.94 -4.71
N THR A 139 -6.97 1.50 -4.01
CA THR A 139 -8.23 1.96 -4.59
C THR A 139 -8.56 3.32 -4.04
N TYR A 140 -8.95 4.26 -4.90
CA TYR A 140 -9.39 5.58 -4.48
C TYR A 140 -10.77 5.90 -5.04
N THR A 141 -11.56 6.59 -4.22
CA THR A 141 -12.72 7.34 -4.66
C THR A 141 -12.35 8.81 -4.49
N VAL A 142 -12.42 9.56 -5.58
CA VAL A 142 -12.04 10.98 -5.64
C VAL A 142 -13.27 11.77 -6.01
N ASN A 143 -13.67 12.74 -5.20
CA ASN A 143 -14.79 13.60 -5.55
C ASN A 143 -14.38 14.62 -6.62
N LYS A 144 -15.35 15.13 -7.36
CA LYS A 144 -15.12 16.23 -8.28
C LYS A 144 -14.49 17.43 -7.57
N GLY A 145 -13.42 17.97 -8.15
CA GLY A 145 -12.61 19.05 -7.62
C GLY A 145 -11.52 18.60 -6.65
N GLU A 146 -11.48 17.33 -6.23
CA GLU A 146 -10.44 16.80 -5.35
C GLU A 146 -9.27 16.22 -6.16
N PRO A 147 -8.04 16.28 -5.61
CA PRO A 147 -6.90 15.60 -6.18
C PRO A 147 -6.94 14.09 -5.89
N LEU A 148 -6.40 13.29 -6.80
CA LEU A 148 -6.01 11.91 -6.51
C LEU A 148 -4.98 11.93 -5.35
N PRO A 149 -5.15 11.09 -4.32
CA PRO A 149 -4.28 11.11 -3.14
C PRO A 149 -2.79 11.06 -3.48
N GLY A 150 -2.04 12.05 -2.98
CA GLY A 150 -0.59 12.14 -3.16
C GLY A 150 -0.14 12.67 -4.52
N THR A 151 -1.04 13.21 -5.34
CA THR A 151 -0.73 13.70 -6.69
C THR A 151 -1.21 15.15 -6.88
N LEU A 152 -0.85 15.73 -8.03
CA LEU A 152 -1.40 16.99 -8.52
C LEU A 152 -2.60 16.79 -9.48
N LEU A 153 -3.01 15.55 -9.73
CA LEU A 153 -4.07 15.23 -10.68
C LEU A 153 -5.43 15.41 -10.03
N THR A 154 -6.31 16.20 -10.63
CA THR A 154 -7.65 16.48 -10.09
C THR A 154 -8.73 15.84 -10.94
N TYR A 155 -9.79 15.33 -10.31
CA TYR A 155 -10.97 14.92 -11.06
C TYR A 155 -11.89 16.12 -11.32
N GLU A 156 -12.07 16.53 -12.59
CA GLU A 156 -12.87 17.72 -12.93
C GLU A 156 -14.33 17.39 -13.27
N GLY A 157 -14.66 16.11 -13.38
CA GLY A 157 -16.02 15.62 -13.63
C GLY A 157 -16.14 14.81 -14.93
N GLN A 158 -17.36 14.36 -15.18
CA GLN A 158 -17.70 13.60 -16.38
C GLN A 158 -18.04 14.54 -17.54
N THR A 159 -17.64 14.13 -18.74
CA THR A 159 -17.97 14.76 -20.03
C THR A 159 -18.39 13.68 -21.04
N ASP A 160 -18.80 14.10 -22.23
CA ASP A 160 -19.13 13.18 -23.34
C ASP A 160 -17.89 12.37 -23.79
N ASP A 161 -16.69 12.91 -23.62
CA ASP A 161 -15.41 12.26 -23.98
C ASP A 161 -14.84 11.36 -22.86
N GLY A 162 -15.41 11.40 -21.65
CA GLY A 162 -14.99 10.60 -20.51
C GLY A 162 -14.78 11.39 -19.21
N ALA A 163 -14.05 10.80 -18.26
CA ALA A 163 -13.60 11.47 -17.05
C ALA A 163 -12.55 12.53 -17.40
N LEU A 164 -12.83 13.80 -17.12
CA LEU A 164 -11.87 14.89 -17.30
C LEU A 164 -10.93 14.97 -16.10
N LEU A 165 -9.62 14.96 -16.37
CA LEU A 165 -8.58 15.08 -15.36
C LEU A 165 -7.76 16.36 -15.56
N GLY A 166 -7.62 17.14 -14.49
CA GLY A 166 -6.71 18.27 -14.41
C GLY A 166 -5.30 17.86 -13.98
N GLY A 167 -4.32 18.73 -14.21
CA GLY A 167 -2.91 18.52 -13.82
C GLY A 167 -2.12 17.58 -14.74
N LEU A 168 -2.73 17.08 -15.82
CA LEU A 168 -2.06 16.33 -16.88
C LEU A 168 -1.38 17.27 -17.88
N HIS A 169 -0.23 16.87 -18.40
CA HIS A 169 0.46 17.54 -19.52
C HIS A 169 0.20 16.83 -20.86
N GLU A 170 -0.88 16.05 -20.90
CA GLU A 170 -1.26 15.19 -22.03
C GLU A 170 -2.79 15.22 -22.23
N TYR A 171 -3.31 14.38 -23.13
CA TYR A 171 -4.74 14.24 -23.35
C TYR A 171 -5.49 14.01 -22.02
N PRO A 172 -6.52 14.82 -21.66
CA PRO A 172 -7.01 14.89 -20.29
C PRO A 172 -8.19 13.96 -19.99
N TYR A 173 -8.75 13.29 -21.00
CA TYR A 173 -9.92 12.43 -20.83
C TYR A 173 -9.53 10.96 -20.63
N ARG A 174 -10.24 10.27 -19.74
CA ARG A 174 -10.10 8.83 -19.49
C ARG A 174 -11.45 8.14 -19.53
N LEU A 175 -11.53 7.05 -20.28
CA LEU A 175 -12.65 6.10 -20.23
C LEU A 175 -12.40 5.03 -19.17
N SER A 176 -13.43 4.24 -18.84
CA SER A 176 -13.27 3.08 -17.96
C SER A 176 -12.26 2.11 -18.56
N GLY A 177 -11.30 1.69 -17.74
CA GLY A 177 -10.18 0.83 -18.13
C GLY A 177 -8.90 1.58 -18.51
N ASP A 178 -8.98 2.88 -18.81
CA ASP A 178 -7.82 3.69 -19.18
C ASP A 178 -6.89 3.92 -17.99
N SER A 179 -5.60 4.03 -18.32
CA SER A 179 -4.53 4.24 -17.35
C SER A 179 -4.41 5.71 -16.94
N ILE A 180 -4.12 5.91 -15.66
CA ILE A 180 -3.70 7.17 -15.06
C ILE A 180 -2.35 6.91 -14.41
N TYR A 181 -1.35 7.64 -14.87
CA TYR A 181 0.02 7.57 -14.39
C TYR A 181 0.41 8.88 -13.70
N TRP A 182 1.01 8.79 -12.53
CA TRP A 182 1.67 9.93 -11.90
C TRP A 182 2.93 9.48 -11.18
N GLU A 183 3.95 10.31 -11.20
CA GLU A 183 5.18 10.07 -10.48
C GLU A 183 5.79 11.40 -10.02
N GLY A 184 6.21 11.46 -8.76
CA GLY A 184 6.74 12.68 -8.18
C GLY A 184 7.13 12.53 -6.72
N ARG A 185 7.47 13.67 -6.11
CA ARG A 185 7.86 13.75 -4.70
C ARG A 185 6.64 14.04 -3.84
N LEU A 186 6.62 13.47 -2.64
CA LEU A 186 5.62 13.76 -1.62
C LEU A 186 6.14 14.78 -0.61
N ASN A 187 7.42 14.71 -0.25
CA ASN A 187 8.13 15.67 0.60
C ASN A 187 9.65 15.47 0.43
N GLU A 188 10.46 15.95 1.36
CA GLU A 188 11.92 15.75 1.34
C GLU A 188 12.36 14.31 1.56
N HIS A 189 11.50 13.44 2.11
CA HIS A 189 11.80 12.08 2.59
C HIS A 189 11.01 10.96 1.88
N ALA A 190 10.07 11.31 1.01
CA ALA A 190 9.23 10.33 0.32
C ALA A 190 8.93 10.71 -1.14
N SER A 191 8.77 9.68 -1.97
CA SER A 191 8.31 9.80 -3.36
C SER A 191 7.23 8.77 -3.65
N LEU A 192 6.35 9.08 -4.61
CA LEU A 192 5.24 8.23 -5.03
C LEU A 192 5.29 8.02 -6.54
N LYS A 193 5.05 6.78 -6.94
CA LYS A 193 4.54 6.42 -8.27
C LYS A 193 3.16 5.81 -8.11
N LEU A 194 2.20 6.38 -8.83
CA LEU A 194 0.84 5.91 -8.91
C LEU A 194 0.56 5.41 -10.33
N ASP A 195 0.18 4.14 -10.44
CA ASP A 195 -0.17 3.47 -11.70
C ASP A 195 -1.54 2.82 -11.51
N VAL A 196 -2.59 3.56 -11.87
CA VAL A 196 -3.99 3.16 -11.64
C VAL A 196 -4.78 3.19 -12.93
N ARG A 197 -5.93 2.52 -12.91
CA ARG A 197 -6.90 2.55 -13.99
C ARG A 197 -8.23 3.08 -13.50
N VAL A 198 -8.94 3.76 -14.39
CA VAL A 198 -10.32 4.16 -14.15
C VAL A 198 -11.19 2.91 -14.06
N VAL A 199 -11.86 2.72 -12.93
CA VAL A 199 -12.84 1.65 -12.73
C VAL A 199 -14.21 2.15 -13.19
N LEU A 200 -14.63 3.29 -12.66
CA LEU A 200 -15.86 3.97 -13.04
C LEU A 200 -15.75 5.47 -12.74
N TYR A 201 -16.57 6.28 -13.40
CA TYR A 201 -16.69 7.71 -13.14
C TYR A 201 -18.14 8.15 -13.30
N THR A 202 -18.50 9.19 -12.56
CA THR A 202 -19.81 9.85 -12.57
C THR A 202 -19.59 11.36 -12.54
N GLU A 203 -20.62 12.17 -12.72
CA GLU A 203 -20.50 13.63 -12.56
C GLU A 203 -19.83 14.08 -11.24
N GLN A 204 -19.93 13.27 -10.17
CA GLN A 204 -19.48 13.63 -8.83
C GLN A 204 -18.23 12.91 -8.36
N SER A 205 -17.92 11.73 -8.90
CA SER A 205 -16.82 10.91 -8.41
C SER A 205 -16.08 10.16 -9.50
N LEU A 206 -14.80 9.94 -9.26
CA LEU A 206 -13.93 9.06 -10.01
C LEU A 206 -13.47 7.93 -9.08
N HIS A 207 -13.56 6.69 -9.55
CA HIS A 207 -13.04 5.53 -8.85
C HIS A 207 -11.89 4.93 -9.65
N VAL A 208 -10.76 4.72 -8.98
CA VAL A 208 -9.55 4.16 -9.59
C VAL A 208 -9.03 3.00 -8.76
N ALA A 209 -8.38 2.06 -9.44
CA ALA A 209 -7.71 0.93 -8.81
C ALA A 209 -6.40 0.62 -9.53
N GLY A 210 -5.37 0.20 -8.79
CA GLY A 210 -4.08 -0.16 -9.36
C GLY A 210 -3.01 -0.26 -8.29
N LEU A 211 -1.82 0.24 -8.57
CA LEU A 211 -0.65 0.15 -7.70
C LEU A 211 -0.17 1.53 -7.25
N ALA A 212 0.20 1.62 -5.98
CA ALA A 212 1.05 2.68 -5.47
C ALA A 212 2.43 2.09 -5.14
N THR A 213 3.48 2.80 -5.52
CA THR A 213 4.85 2.55 -5.06
C THR A 213 5.33 3.75 -4.28
N ILE A 214 5.73 3.52 -3.03
CA ILE A 214 6.31 4.54 -2.14
C ILE A 214 7.78 4.22 -1.95
N TRP A 215 8.63 5.23 -2.14
CA TRP A 215 10.05 5.19 -1.80
C TRP A 215 10.31 6.12 -0.62
N LEU A 216 11.05 5.65 0.39
CA LEU A 216 11.42 6.42 1.59
C LEU A 216 12.94 6.64 1.61
N HIS A 217 13.39 7.89 1.71
CA HIS A 217 14.80 8.30 1.58
C HIS A 217 15.27 9.35 2.60
#